data_AF-F4BKQ9-F1
#
_entry.id   AF-F4BKQ9-F1
#
_cell.length_a   1.000
_cell.length_b   1.000
_cell.length_c   1.000
_cell.angle_alpha   90.00
_cell.angle_beta   90.00
_cell.angle_gamma   90.00
#
_symmetry.space_group_name_H-M   'P 1'
#
loop_
_entity.id
_entity.type
_entity.pdbx_description
1 polymer ?
#
loop_
_entity_poly.entity_id
_entity_poly.type
_entity_poly.pdbx_seq_one_letter_code
_entity_poly.pdbx_strand_id
1 'polypeptide(L)'
;MDHFLMGRELLMSELKEDFLKEFKGITSKGFMEVGQQLTCRRCGSNQPKDRQAAPCTCGKNCFYCIRCLQMGKVKRCNTLYHAPEKNQFILIKEPILTWKGQLSQQQERASKEIETTIKTGQTRLIWAVAGAGKTEMLFKGIEWAIKSGKRVCIASPRTDVCLELTPRLKSAFQPVEQITLYGEMEEGYRYTQLVIATTHQLLRFREAFDVLIIDEIDAFPFNTDKALQFAAQKAKKTTGTIIYLSATPNKQMRQDIVQKKLAASVLPARYHGFALPEPKAIWVGDWRKSIMKRKKKAVIFKEIQRLLQAKRRFLVFVPNIELMLEFSRCLAEFFPDCSFTSVSSEDEQRKKKVQKMRDENYQFMLTTTILERGVTFRDIDVLVLGAEDRTFTEAALIQIAGRVGRHRDFPIGEVRYLHYGQTKALKNAISQIKKMNHLARERGLLIGK
;
A
#
# COMPACT_ATOMS: atom_id res chain seq x y z
N MET A 1 35.21 5.67 -0.96
CA MET A 1 34.14 6.58 -1.43
C MET A 1 32.90 6.15 -0.70
N ASP A 2 32.40 6.95 0.24
CA ASP A 2 31.36 6.51 1.18
C ASP A 2 30.03 6.22 0.44
N HIS A 3 29.60 4.96 0.46
CA HIS A 3 28.38 4.47 -0.21
C HIS A 3 27.10 5.11 0.37
N PHE A 4 27.19 5.78 1.52
CA PHE A 4 26.04 6.35 2.23
C PHE A 4 25.17 7.31 1.38
N LEU A 5 25.76 8.10 0.48
CA LEU A 5 25.04 9.08 -0.32
C LEU A 5 24.71 8.62 -1.75
N MET A 6 25.15 7.44 -2.19
CA MET A 6 24.90 6.96 -3.55
C MET A 6 23.40 6.87 -3.87
N GLY A 7 22.98 7.62 -4.89
CA GLY A 7 21.58 7.76 -5.30
C GLY A 7 20.71 8.59 -4.34
N ARG A 8 21.27 9.15 -3.26
CA ARG A 8 20.52 9.94 -2.27
C ARG A 8 20.70 11.43 -2.48
N GLU A 9 19.71 12.22 -2.07
CA GLU A 9 19.76 13.68 -2.06
C GLU A 9 19.28 14.21 -0.70
N LEU A 10 20.22 14.63 0.14
CA LEU A 10 20.03 14.86 1.57
C LEU A 10 20.31 16.31 1.97
N LEU A 11 19.67 16.78 3.04
CA LEU A 11 20.02 18.03 3.69
C LEU A 11 21.30 17.86 4.52
N MET A 12 21.95 18.97 4.83
CA MET A 12 23.11 18.99 5.73
C MET A 12 22.84 18.28 7.06
N SER A 13 21.68 18.53 7.67
CA SER A 13 21.25 17.94 8.93
C SER A 13 20.98 16.43 8.86
N GLU A 14 21.01 15.84 7.67
CA GLU A 14 20.80 14.40 7.43
C GLU A 14 22.12 13.68 7.08
N LEU A 15 23.23 14.41 7.02
CA LEU A 15 24.58 13.87 6.79
C LEU A 15 25.29 13.65 8.13
N LYS A 16 26.24 12.72 8.16
CA LYS A 16 27.20 12.58 9.28
C LYS A 16 28.26 13.68 9.18
N GLU A 17 28.72 14.22 10.30
CA GLU A 17 29.65 15.37 10.34
C GLU A 17 30.95 15.12 9.56
N ASP A 18 31.50 13.91 9.64
CA ASP A 18 32.73 13.54 8.94
C ASP A 18 32.59 13.53 7.42
N PHE A 19 31.37 13.39 6.89
CA PHE A 19 31.10 13.30 5.46
C PHE A 19 31.43 14.59 4.70
N LEU A 20 31.42 15.74 5.38
CA LEU A 20 31.63 17.05 4.74
C LEU A 20 33.08 17.35 4.40
N LYS A 21 34.02 16.75 5.12
CA LYS A 21 35.45 16.97 4.89
C LYS A 21 35.94 16.36 3.57
N GLU A 22 35.22 15.35 3.06
CA GLU A 22 35.61 14.57 1.88
C GLU A 22 34.57 14.60 0.75
N PHE A 23 33.56 15.47 0.82
CA PHE A 23 32.45 15.45 -0.12
C PHE A 23 32.85 15.80 -1.56
N LYS A 24 32.82 14.80 -2.45
CA LYS A 24 32.99 14.94 -3.91
C LYS A 24 31.70 14.59 -4.66
N GLY A 25 30.64 15.37 -4.45
CA GLY A 25 29.35 15.17 -5.10
C GLY A 25 28.72 16.45 -5.63
N ILE A 26 27.44 16.35 -5.97
CA ILE A 26 26.64 17.44 -6.53
C ILE A 26 25.92 18.16 -5.40
N THR A 27 26.04 19.49 -5.35
CA THR A 27 25.21 20.32 -4.48
C THR A 27 24.10 21.00 -5.28
N SER A 28 22.97 21.24 -4.65
CA SER A 28 21.84 21.94 -5.28
C SER A 28 21.08 22.75 -4.23
N LYS A 29 20.58 23.94 -4.58
CA LYS A 29 19.72 24.72 -3.69
C LYS A 29 18.42 23.95 -3.40
N GLY A 30 17.87 24.06 -2.19
CA GLY A 30 16.63 23.36 -1.80
C GLY A 30 15.41 23.72 -2.66
N PHE A 31 15.45 24.86 -3.35
CA PHE A 31 14.46 25.30 -4.32
C PHE A 31 15.12 25.64 -5.66
N MET A 32 14.35 25.49 -6.74
CA MET A 32 14.76 25.80 -8.11
C MET A 32 13.67 26.59 -8.83
N GLU A 33 14.07 27.48 -9.72
CA GLU A 33 13.15 28.19 -10.60
C GLU A 33 12.92 27.34 -11.86
N VAL A 34 11.65 27.07 -12.15
CA VAL A 34 11.20 26.37 -13.36
C VAL A 34 10.20 27.29 -14.03
N GLY A 35 10.63 27.97 -15.09
CA GLY A 35 9.90 29.12 -15.63
C GLY A 35 9.77 30.21 -14.57
N GLN A 36 8.55 30.71 -14.35
CA GLN A 36 8.25 31.72 -13.31
C GLN A 36 7.88 31.10 -11.95
N GLN A 37 7.99 29.78 -11.79
CA GLN A 37 7.56 29.09 -10.58
C GLN A 37 8.76 28.58 -9.77
N LEU A 38 8.74 28.89 -8.48
CA LEU A 38 9.71 28.33 -7.55
C LEU A 38 9.28 26.95 -7.05
N THR A 39 10.09 25.93 -7.34
CA THR A 39 9.78 24.52 -7.08
C THR A 39 10.72 23.96 -6.02
N CYS A 40 10.18 23.28 -5.01
CA CYS A 40 10.99 22.55 -4.03
C CYS A 40 11.67 21.36 -4.72
N ARG A 41 13.01 21.27 -4.65
CA ARG A 41 13.76 20.15 -5.29
C ARG A 41 13.50 18.80 -4.65
N ARG A 42 13.09 18.77 -3.37
CA ARG A 42 12.79 17.52 -2.66
C ARG A 42 11.46 16.92 -3.11
N CYS A 43 10.38 17.68 -2.99
CA CYS A 43 9.01 17.17 -3.20
C CYS A 43 8.31 17.65 -4.47
N GLY A 44 8.93 18.54 -5.24
CA GLY A 44 8.36 19.07 -6.48
C GLY A 44 7.20 20.05 -6.29
N SER A 45 6.86 20.45 -5.05
CA SER A 45 5.80 21.45 -4.85
C SER A 45 6.24 22.82 -5.35
N ASN A 46 5.36 23.42 -6.15
CA ASN A 46 5.49 24.76 -6.72
C ASN A 46 4.43 25.74 -6.20
N GLN A 47 3.57 25.31 -5.27
CA GLN A 47 2.43 26.11 -4.80
C GLN A 47 2.86 27.07 -3.68
N PRO A 48 2.50 28.37 -3.74
CA PRO A 48 2.82 29.32 -2.68
C PRO A 48 2.30 28.90 -1.30
N LYS A 49 1.10 28.30 -1.21
CA LYS A 49 0.49 27.80 0.04
C LYS A 49 1.28 26.67 0.73
N ASP A 50 2.15 25.98 0.00
CA ASP A 50 3.02 24.93 0.56
C ASP A 50 4.32 25.52 1.12
N ARG A 51 4.43 26.85 1.19
CA ARG A 51 5.59 27.59 1.70
C ARG A 51 5.18 28.40 2.93
N GLN A 52 5.98 28.27 3.99
CA GLN A 52 5.81 29.06 5.19
C GLN A 52 7.03 29.96 5.38
N ALA A 53 6.81 31.28 5.48
CA ALA A 53 7.86 32.22 5.84
C ALA A 53 8.34 31.96 7.28
N ALA A 54 9.64 32.04 7.50
CA ALA A 54 10.23 31.88 8.82
C ALA A 54 11.56 32.66 8.93
N PRO A 55 11.85 33.27 10.10
CA PRO A 55 13.15 33.86 10.36
C PRO A 55 14.27 32.84 10.10
N CYS A 56 15.32 33.28 9.42
CA CYS A 56 16.49 32.46 9.13
C CYS A 56 17.76 33.32 9.20
N THR A 57 18.87 32.69 9.55
CA THR A 57 20.20 33.32 9.58
C THR A 57 20.67 33.84 8.22
N CYS A 58 20.06 33.40 7.11
CA CYS A 58 20.35 33.89 5.76
C CYS A 58 19.59 35.19 5.40
N GLY A 59 18.75 35.72 6.30
CA GLY A 59 17.98 36.96 6.08
C GLY A 59 16.48 36.84 6.39
N LYS A 60 15.80 38.01 6.37
CA LYS A 60 14.40 38.17 6.80
C LYS A 60 13.35 37.54 5.86
N ASN A 61 13.69 37.33 4.59
CA ASN A 61 12.76 36.82 3.55
C ASN A 61 12.97 35.34 3.20
N CYS A 62 13.23 34.51 4.22
CA CYS A 62 13.37 33.07 4.05
C CYS A 62 12.04 32.34 4.28
N PHE A 63 11.89 31.19 3.65
CA PHE A 63 10.75 30.30 3.81
C PHE A 63 11.19 28.84 3.70
N TYR A 64 10.30 27.93 4.05
CA TYR A 64 10.52 26.49 3.94
C TYR A 64 9.30 25.78 3.35
N CYS A 65 9.52 24.59 2.79
CA CYS A 65 8.46 23.75 2.26
C CYS A 65 7.74 23.00 3.39
N ILE A 66 6.44 23.24 3.55
CA ILE A 66 5.61 22.59 4.58
C ILE A 66 5.45 21.09 4.27
N ARG A 67 5.37 20.72 3.00
CA ARG A 67 5.24 19.31 2.57
C ARG A 67 6.46 18.44 2.90
N CYS A 68 7.62 19.03 3.14
CA CYS A 68 8.82 18.28 3.49
C CYS A 68 9.05 18.19 5.01
N LEU A 69 8.21 18.81 5.84
CA LEU A 69 8.50 19.03 7.25
C LEU A 69 8.87 17.74 8.02
N GLN A 70 8.10 16.67 7.83
CA GLN A 70 8.35 15.36 8.45
C GLN A 70 9.61 14.66 7.91
N MET A 71 10.08 15.05 6.73
CA MET A 71 11.26 14.49 6.07
C MET A 71 12.46 15.44 6.11
N GLY A 72 12.46 16.43 7.02
CA GLY A 72 13.49 17.46 7.12
C GLY A 72 13.07 18.79 6.47
N LYS A 73 13.25 19.87 7.22
CA LYS A 73 12.81 21.23 6.85
C LYS A 73 13.66 21.79 5.70
N VAL A 74 13.20 21.63 4.45
CA VAL A 74 13.84 22.24 3.27
C VAL A 74 13.52 23.72 3.21
N LYS A 75 14.49 24.56 3.59
CA LYS A 75 14.46 26.02 3.48
C LYS A 75 14.95 26.48 2.10
N ARG A 76 14.58 27.71 1.72
CA ARG A 76 15.09 28.40 0.51
C ARG A 76 16.62 28.39 0.44
N CYS A 77 17.27 28.64 1.57
CA CYS A 77 18.73 28.73 1.69
C CYS A 77 19.43 27.38 1.94
N ASN A 78 18.70 26.27 2.08
CA ASN A 78 19.35 24.98 2.29
C ASN A 78 20.05 24.51 1.02
N THR A 79 21.14 23.80 1.22
CA THR A 79 21.81 23.00 0.19
C THR A 79 21.43 21.54 0.37
N LEU A 80 21.10 20.89 -0.74
CA LEU A 80 20.94 19.46 -0.87
C LEU A 80 22.24 18.88 -1.45
N TYR A 81 22.67 17.77 -0.89
CA TYR A 81 23.88 17.05 -1.26
C TYR A 81 23.50 15.74 -1.90
N HIS A 82 24.08 15.45 -3.07
CA HIS A 82 23.78 14.27 -3.86
C HIS A 82 25.05 13.61 -4.39
N ALA A 83 25.08 12.28 -4.40
CA ALA A 83 26.08 11.51 -5.13
C ALA A 83 25.36 10.64 -6.18
N PRO A 84 25.78 10.67 -7.46
CA PRO A 84 25.21 9.81 -8.50
C PRO A 84 25.27 8.33 -8.12
N GLU A 85 24.22 7.60 -8.48
CA GLU A 85 24.16 6.15 -8.32
C GLU A 85 25.12 5.46 -9.31
N LYS A 86 26.02 4.61 -8.79
CA LYS A 86 27.05 3.91 -9.56
C LYS A 86 26.83 2.41 -9.68
N ASN A 87 25.81 1.85 -9.02
CA ASN A 87 25.52 0.42 -8.98
C ASN A 87 26.73 -0.43 -8.53
N GLN A 88 27.42 0.02 -7.47
CA GLN A 88 28.61 -0.66 -6.95
C GLN A 88 28.21 -1.81 -6.02
N PHE A 89 27.63 -2.85 -6.61
CA PHE A 89 27.22 -4.07 -5.91
C PHE A 89 28.18 -5.22 -6.20
N ILE A 90 28.41 -6.05 -5.19
CA ILE A 90 29.19 -7.28 -5.35
C ILE A 90 28.35 -8.29 -6.13
N LEU A 91 28.99 -9.06 -7.01
CA LEU A 91 28.33 -10.15 -7.71
C LEU A 91 27.85 -11.22 -6.72
N ILE A 92 26.57 -11.55 -6.79
CA ILE A 92 25.92 -12.51 -5.90
C ILE A 92 26.05 -13.90 -6.51
N LYS A 93 26.51 -14.87 -5.72
CA LYS A 93 26.59 -16.27 -6.14
C LYS A 93 25.18 -16.84 -6.33
N GLU A 94 25.01 -17.62 -7.39
CA GLU A 94 23.74 -18.30 -7.67
C GLU A 94 23.48 -19.43 -6.63
N PRO A 95 22.21 -19.73 -6.33
CA PRO A 95 20.99 -19.09 -6.86
C PRO A 95 20.66 -17.78 -6.15
N ILE A 96 20.39 -16.72 -6.93
CA ILE A 96 19.91 -15.42 -6.39
C ILE A 96 18.49 -15.56 -5.82
N LEU A 97 17.59 -16.22 -6.56
CA LEU A 97 16.24 -16.52 -6.12
C LEU A 97 16.20 -17.86 -5.39
N THR A 98 15.89 -17.81 -4.10
CA THR A 98 15.79 -18.98 -3.22
C THR A 98 14.35 -19.47 -3.00
N TRP A 99 13.35 -18.73 -3.52
CA TRP A 99 11.95 -19.11 -3.47
C TRP A 99 11.66 -20.34 -4.36
N LYS A 100 11.07 -21.39 -3.76
CA LYS A 100 10.77 -22.67 -4.42
C LYS A 100 9.29 -22.88 -4.76
N GLY A 101 8.46 -21.85 -4.61
CA GLY A 101 7.04 -21.96 -4.93
C GLY A 101 6.76 -22.02 -6.43
N GLN A 102 5.50 -22.25 -6.79
CA GLN A 102 5.04 -22.27 -8.17
C GLN A 102 4.03 -21.14 -8.41
N LEU A 103 4.20 -20.42 -9.52
CA LEU A 103 3.24 -19.41 -9.96
C LEU A 103 2.05 -20.07 -10.64
N SER A 104 0.85 -19.53 -10.44
CA SER A 104 -0.30 -19.88 -11.29
C SER A 104 -0.08 -19.39 -12.72
N GLN A 105 -0.83 -19.95 -13.68
CA GLN A 105 -0.70 -19.61 -15.11
C GLN A 105 -0.75 -18.09 -15.38
N GLN A 106 -1.70 -17.37 -14.78
CA GLN A 106 -1.80 -15.91 -14.93
C GLN A 106 -0.63 -15.16 -14.26
N GLN A 107 -0.12 -15.66 -13.13
CA GLN A 107 1.01 -15.06 -12.43
C GLN A 107 2.30 -15.26 -13.23
N GLU A 108 2.49 -16.44 -13.84
CA GLU A 108 3.66 -16.73 -14.68
C GLU A 108 3.69 -15.82 -15.90
N ARG A 109 2.53 -15.65 -16.57
CA ARG A 109 2.39 -14.67 -17.66
C ARG A 109 2.75 -13.25 -17.21
N ALA A 110 2.19 -12.81 -16.09
CA ALA A 110 2.49 -11.49 -15.54
C ALA A 110 3.98 -11.35 -15.18
N SER A 111 4.61 -12.40 -14.64
CA SER A 111 6.02 -12.42 -14.28
C SER A 111 6.93 -12.24 -15.50
N LYS A 112 6.63 -12.92 -16.62
CA LYS A 112 7.34 -12.74 -17.90
C LYS A 112 7.15 -11.34 -18.48
N GLU A 113 5.95 -10.78 -18.38
CA GLU A 113 5.64 -9.41 -18.81
C GLU A 113 6.38 -8.36 -17.93
N ILE A 114 6.49 -8.60 -16.62
CA ILE A 114 7.27 -7.80 -15.67
C ILE A 114 8.75 -7.82 -16.03
N GLU A 115 9.32 -9.02 -16.21
CA GLU A 115 10.73 -9.18 -16.58
C GLU A 115 11.06 -8.46 -17.88
N THR A 116 10.22 -8.61 -18.92
CA THR A 116 10.35 -7.89 -20.18
C THR A 116 10.31 -6.37 -19.98
N THR A 117 9.40 -5.87 -19.15
CA THR A 117 9.29 -4.42 -18.86
C THR A 117 10.55 -3.89 -18.18
N ILE A 118 11.13 -4.67 -17.26
CA ILE A 118 12.37 -4.33 -16.56
C ILE A 118 13.57 -4.33 -17.52
N LYS A 119 13.60 -5.25 -18.48
CA LYS A 119 14.61 -5.31 -19.54
C LYS A 119 14.54 -4.08 -20.45
N THR A 120 13.35 -3.61 -20.78
CA THR A 120 13.13 -2.49 -21.72
C THR A 120 13.07 -1.11 -21.07
N GLY A 121 13.14 -1.00 -19.74
CA GLY A 121 13.12 0.30 -19.06
C GLY A 121 11.74 0.98 -19.06
N GLN A 122 10.66 0.22 -19.22
CA GLN A 122 9.32 0.76 -19.44
C GLN A 122 8.51 0.93 -18.15
N THR A 123 7.28 1.43 -18.27
CA THR A 123 6.33 1.50 -17.15
C THR A 123 5.18 0.53 -17.36
N ARG A 124 4.80 -0.20 -16.31
CA ARG A 124 3.68 -1.15 -16.34
C ARG A 124 2.80 -1.04 -15.10
N LEU A 125 1.50 -1.22 -15.27
CA LEU A 125 0.56 -1.50 -14.19
C LEU A 125 0.27 -3.00 -14.08
N ILE A 126 0.40 -3.55 -12.89
CA ILE A 126 -0.17 -4.83 -12.52
C ILE A 126 -1.52 -4.56 -11.85
N TRP A 127 -2.58 -4.82 -12.61
CA TRP A 127 -3.95 -4.72 -12.11
C TRP A 127 -4.39 -6.10 -11.61
N ALA A 128 -4.22 -6.31 -10.31
CA ALA A 128 -4.41 -7.61 -9.70
C ALA A 128 -5.42 -7.55 -8.54
N VAL A 129 -6.37 -8.50 -8.54
CA VAL A 129 -7.35 -8.61 -7.45
C VAL A 129 -6.67 -8.96 -6.12
N ALA A 130 -7.34 -8.64 -5.01
CA ALA A 130 -6.89 -9.05 -3.68
C ALA A 130 -6.74 -10.58 -3.63
N GLY A 131 -5.57 -11.06 -3.19
CA GLY A 131 -5.27 -12.49 -3.17
C GLY A 131 -4.78 -13.07 -4.52
N ALA A 132 -4.39 -12.24 -5.49
CA ALA A 132 -3.77 -12.72 -6.74
C ALA A 132 -2.29 -13.13 -6.60
N GLY A 133 -1.67 -12.95 -5.42
CA GLY A 133 -0.24 -13.23 -5.20
C GLY A 133 0.69 -12.27 -5.94
N LYS A 134 0.51 -10.96 -5.69
CA LYS A 134 1.24 -9.85 -6.35
C LYS A 134 2.76 -9.87 -6.11
N THR A 135 3.20 -10.40 -4.97
CA THR A 135 4.61 -10.33 -4.58
C THR A 135 5.43 -11.36 -5.33
N GLU A 136 4.96 -12.61 -5.38
CA GLU A 136 5.70 -13.73 -5.96
C GLU A 136 5.92 -13.56 -7.47
N MET A 137 4.97 -12.94 -8.20
CA MET A 137 5.13 -12.66 -9.63
C MET A 137 6.26 -11.67 -9.94
N LEU A 138 6.70 -10.85 -8.97
CA LEU A 138 7.81 -9.90 -9.14
C LEU A 138 9.16 -10.58 -9.10
N PHE A 139 9.26 -11.76 -8.49
CA PHE A 139 10.53 -12.35 -8.10
C PHE A 139 11.47 -12.60 -9.29
N LYS A 140 10.97 -13.08 -10.41
CA LYS A 140 11.81 -13.27 -11.62
C LYS A 140 12.32 -11.96 -12.21
N GLY A 141 11.50 -10.91 -12.19
CA GLY A 141 11.94 -9.57 -12.60
C GLY A 141 13.01 -8.99 -11.67
N ILE A 142 12.84 -9.17 -10.36
CA ILE A 142 13.80 -8.73 -9.34
C ILE A 142 15.10 -9.53 -9.46
N GLU A 143 15.03 -10.85 -9.59
CA GLU A 143 16.18 -11.74 -9.83
C GLU A 143 17.00 -11.28 -11.04
N TRP A 144 16.33 -11.04 -12.18
CA TRP A 144 17.00 -10.54 -13.38
C TRP A 144 17.68 -9.19 -13.15
N ALA A 145 17.01 -8.26 -12.47
CA ALA A 145 17.56 -6.94 -12.17
C ALA A 145 18.81 -7.06 -11.29
N ILE A 146 18.73 -7.82 -10.20
CA ILE A 146 19.83 -8.05 -9.27
C ILE A 146 21.03 -8.67 -9.98
N LYS A 147 20.78 -9.71 -10.79
CA LYS A 147 21.80 -10.38 -11.60
C LYS A 147 22.49 -9.43 -12.59
N SER A 148 21.76 -8.44 -13.08
CA SER A 148 22.26 -7.42 -14.01
C SER A 148 22.94 -6.23 -13.29
N GLY A 149 23.23 -6.35 -11.99
CA GLY A 149 23.82 -5.27 -11.19
C GLY A 149 22.88 -4.06 -11.00
N LYS A 150 21.58 -4.21 -11.27
CA LYS A 150 20.60 -3.13 -11.11
C LYS A 150 20.18 -3.00 -9.65
N ARG A 151 19.83 -1.77 -9.23
CA ARG A 151 19.27 -1.45 -7.92
C ARG A 151 17.74 -1.44 -7.97
N VAL A 152 17.12 -2.13 -7.01
CA VAL A 152 15.67 -2.34 -6.96
C VAL A 152 15.09 -1.71 -5.69
N CYS A 153 13.99 -0.97 -5.83
CA CYS A 153 13.19 -0.51 -4.71
C CYS A 153 11.75 -1.02 -4.81
N ILE A 154 11.22 -1.54 -3.70
CA ILE A 154 9.80 -1.83 -3.52
C ILE A 154 9.27 -0.84 -2.49
N ALA A 155 8.44 0.09 -2.94
CA ALA A 155 7.84 1.12 -2.12
C ALA A 155 6.37 0.84 -1.83
N SER A 156 5.90 1.16 -0.63
CA SER A 156 4.47 1.16 -0.29
C SER A 156 4.09 2.40 0.51
N PRO A 157 2.87 2.96 0.39
CA PRO A 157 2.45 4.09 1.20
C PRO A 157 2.41 3.80 2.70
N ARG A 158 2.32 2.51 3.09
CA ARG A 158 2.10 2.10 4.48
C ARG A 158 3.27 1.29 5.04
N THR A 159 3.58 1.54 6.31
CA THR A 159 4.66 0.87 7.04
C THR A 159 4.37 -0.61 7.28
N ASP A 160 3.13 -0.97 7.63
CA ASP A 160 2.70 -2.35 7.87
C ASP A 160 2.92 -3.26 6.65
N VAL A 161 2.65 -2.76 5.44
CA VAL A 161 2.94 -3.46 4.18
C VAL A 161 4.44 -3.66 3.98
N CYS A 162 5.27 -2.65 4.27
CA CYS A 162 6.73 -2.79 4.18
C CYS A 162 7.25 -3.85 5.15
N LEU A 163 6.73 -3.87 6.38
CA LEU A 163 7.07 -4.85 7.41
C LEU A 163 6.57 -6.26 7.07
N GLU A 164 5.44 -6.40 6.36
CA GLU A 164 4.97 -7.70 5.83
C GLU A 164 5.86 -8.20 4.67
N LEU A 165 6.29 -7.30 3.78
CA LEU A 165 7.10 -7.64 2.62
C LEU A 165 8.55 -8.02 2.99
N THR A 166 9.11 -7.37 4.01
CA THR A 166 10.53 -7.57 4.43
C THR A 166 10.88 -9.05 4.68
N PRO A 167 10.20 -9.79 5.57
CA PRO A 167 10.53 -11.20 5.81
C PRO A 167 10.28 -12.08 4.58
N ARG A 168 9.27 -11.76 3.76
CA ARG A 168 8.99 -12.49 2.51
C ARG A 168 10.14 -12.33 1.50
N LEU A 169 10.62 -11.12 1.28
CA LEU A 169 11.73 -10.84 0.38
C LEU A 169 13.06 -11.37 0.92
N LYS A 170 13.28 -11.30 2.24
CA LYS A 170 14.42 -11.94 2.90
C LYS A 170 14.44 -13.45 2.72
N SER A 171 13.28 -14.10 2.77
CA SER A 171 13.15 -15.52 2.48
C SER A 171 13.35 -15.84 0.99
N ALA A 172 12.88 -14.99 0.08
CA ALA A 172 12.99 -15.22 -1.36
C ALA A 172 14.39 -14.89 -1.93
N PHE A 173 15.11 -13.93 -1.35
CA PHE A 173 16.40 -13.43 -1.79
C PHE A 173 17.43 -13.48 -0.66
N GLN A 174 17.60 -14.64 -0.03
CA GLN A 174 18.53 -14.84 1.09
C GLN A 174 19.96 -14.33 0.85
N PRO A 175 20.59 -14.52 -0.32
CA PRO A 175 21.97 -14.06 -0.54
C PRO A 175 22.07 -12.56 -0.86
N VAL A 176 20.94 -11.85 -0.96
CA VAL A 176 20.90 -10.44 -1.36
C VAL A 176 20.77 -9.55 -0.13
N GLU A 177 21.72 -8.64 0.03
CA GLU A 177 21.60 -7.60 1.05
C GLU A 177 20.40 -6.69 0.78
N GLN A 178 19.62 -6.46 1.83
CA GLN A 178 18.44 -5.60 1.79
C GLN A 178 18.35 -4.70 3.01
N ILE A 179 17.59 -3.61 2.84
CA ILE A 179 17.25 -2.67 3.92
C ILE A 179 15.78 -2.28 3.80
N THR A 180 15.13 -2.04 4.95
CA THR A 180 13.74 -1.59 5.03
C THR A 180 13.68 -0.20 5.63
N LEU A 181 13.25 0.80 4.85
CA LEU A 181 13.24 2.22 5.22
C LEU A 181 11.83 2.69 5.58
N TYR A 182 11.62 3.15 6.81
CA TYR A 182 10.36 3.75 7.28
C TYR A 182 10.63 4.79 8.39
N GLY A 183 9.62 5.55 8.80
CA GLY A 183 9.80 6.72 9.69
C GLY A 183 10.36 6.43 11.08
N GLU A 184 10.14 5.22 11.61
CA GLU A 184 10.52 4.79 12.96
C GLU A 184 11.63 3.73 12.92
N MET A 185 12.49 3.76 11.90
CA MET A 185 13.56 2.76 11.79
C MET A 185 14.70 3.06 12.77
N GLU A 186 15.13 2.04 13.51
CA GLU A 186 16.28 2.10 14.42
C GLU A 186 17.60 1.91 13.68
N GLU A 187 17.60 1.11 12.59
CA GLU A 187 18.80 0.83 11.80
C GLU A 187 19.23 2.07 11.00
N GLY A 188 20.55 2.34 10.97
CA GLY A 188 21.11 3.34 10.08
C GLY A 188 21.00 2.94 8.61
N TYR A 189 20.92 3.93 7.70
CA TYR A 189 20.91 3.64 6.27
C TYR A 189 22.20 2.91 5.82
N ARG A 190 22.03 1.82 5.07
CA ARG A 190 23.07 1.09 4.36
C ARG A 190 22.77 1.10 2.87
N TYR A 191 23.82 1.15 2.06
CA TYR A 191 23.71 1.04 0.62
C TYR A 191 23.53 -0.42 0.22
N THR A 192 22.30 -0.79 -0.14
CA THR A 192 21.93 -2.15 -0.54
C THR A 192 21.31 -2.17 -1.94
N GLN A 193 21.42 -3.33 -2.59
CA GLN A 193 20.88 -3.55 -3.93
C GLN A 193 19.35 -3.68 -3.95
N LEU A 194 18.77 -4.26 -2.89
CA LEU A 194 17.33 -4.37 -2.68
C LEU A 194 16.90 -3.46 -1.53
N VAL A 195 15.93 -2.58 -1.80
CA VAL A 195 15.39 -1.63 -0.81
C VAL A 195 13.89 -1.81 -0.69
N ILE A 196 13.38 -2.02 0.51
CA ILE A 196 11.97 -1.89 0.84
C ILE A 196 11.78 -0.53 1.49
N ALA A 197 10.78 0.25 1.12
CA ALA A 197 10.63 1.60 1.66
C ALA A 197 9.18 2.07 1.76
N THR A 198 8.89 2.97 2.70
CA THR A 198 7.67 3.77 2.55
C THR A 198 7.83 4.76 1.41
N THR A 199 6.75 5.12 0.70
CA THR A 199 6.81 6.09 -0.41
C THR A 199 7.38 7.44 0.02
N HIS A 200 7.21 7.83 1.29
CA HIS A 200 7.83 9.03 1.85
C HIS A 200 9.36 8.98 1.81
N GLN A 201 9.97 7.82 2.03
CA GLN A 201 11.44 7.68 1.98
C GLN A 201 12.01 7.94 0.59
N LEU A 202 11.21 7.79 -0.48
CA LEU A 202 11.63 8.13 -1.85
C LEU A 202 12.02 9.61 -2.00
N LEU A 203 11.53 10.51 -1.14
CA LEU A 203 11.90 11.93 -1.13
C LEU A 203 13.41 12.17 -0.92
N ARG A 204 14.11 11.20 -0.33
CA ARG A 204 15.55 11.22 -0.07
C ARG A 204 16.38 10.63 -1.20
N PHE A 205 15.77 10.16 -2.28
CA PHE A 205 16.45 9.54 -3.41
C PHE A 205 16.33 10.39 -4.68
N ARG A 206 17.36 10.30 -5.53
CA ARG A 206 17.45 10.92 -6.85
C ARG A 206 18.19 9.97 -7.77
N GLU A 207 17.52 9.51 -8.82
CA GLU A 207 18.07 8.59 -9.83
C GLU A 207 18.80 7.39 -9.21
N ALA A 208 18.24 6.83 -8.13
CA ALA A 208 18.83 5.74 -7.37
C ALA A 208 18.46 4.38 -7.92
N PHE A 209 17.23 4.23 -8.41
CA PHE A 209 16.65 2.92 -8.68
C PHE A 209 16.51 2.69 -10.18
N ASP A 210 17.12 1.60 -10.66
CA ASP A 210 16.89 1.08 -12.01
C ASP A 210 15.50 0.45 -12.13
N VAL A 211 14.97 -0.10 -11.03
CA VAL A 211 13.62 -0.66 -10.95
C VAL A 211 12.93 -0.13 -9.70
N LEU A 212 11.83 0.58 -9.89
CA LEU A 212 10.97 1.05 -8.80
C LEU A 212 9.60 0.36 -8.90
N ILE A 213 9.30 -0.49 -7.93
CA ILE A 213 7.99 -1.13 -7.77
C ILE A 213 7.23 -0.36 -6.71
N ILE A 214 6.01 0.07 -6.98
CA ILE A 214 5.16 0.75 -5.99
C ILE A 214 3.91 -0.09 -5.78
N ASP A 215 3.83 -0.74 -4.62
CA ASP A 215 2.62 -1.45 -4.21
C ASP A 215 1.59 -0.47 -3.67
N GLU A 216 0.32 -0.85 -3.80
CA GLU A 216 -0.80 -0.14 -3.20
C GLU A 216 -0.90 1.32 -3.62
N ILE A 217 -0.68 1.63 -4.90
CA ILE A 217 -0.78 3.00 -5.42
C ILE A 217 -2.15 3.65 -5.19
N ASP A 218 -3.18 2.83 -4.97
CA ASP A 218 -4.56 3.24 -4.67
C ASP A 218 -4.77 3.61 -3.20
N ALA A 219 -3.83 3.32 -2.31
CA ALA A 219 -3.88 3.75 -0.92
C ALA A 219 -3.51 5.24 -0.77
N PHE A 220 -4.19 5.87 0.19
CA PHE A 220 -3.74 7.12 0.77
C PHE A 220 -2.38 6.93 1.48
N PRO A 221 -1.45 7.91 1.43
CA PRO A 221 -1.57 9.20 0.72
C PRO A 221 -1.16 9.20 -0.75
N PHE A 222 -0.54 8.13 -1.26
CA PHE A 222 0.11 8.14 -2.58
C PHE A 222 -0.82 8.45 -3.75
N ASN A 223 -2.06 7.94 -3.71
CA ASN A 223 -3.06 8.19 -4.76
C ASN A 223 -3.41 9.68 -4.94
N THR A 224 -3.33 10.48 -3.86
CA THR A 224 -3.71 11.90 -3.83
C THR A 224 -2.51 12.85 -3.76
N ASP A 225 -1.35 12.35 -3.31
CA ASP A 225 -0.21 13.21 -3.04
C ASP A 225 0.75 13.30 -4.23
N LYS A 226 0.65 14.42 -4.96
CA LYS A 226 1.57 14.77 -6.05
C LYS A 226 3.04 14.82 -5.63
N ALA A 227 3.34 15.13 -4.36
CA ALA A 227 4.71 15.14 -3.86
C ALA A 227 5.31 13.72 -3.82
N LEU A 228 4.53 12.71 -3.42
CA LEU A 228 4.99 11.32 -3.40
C LEU A 228 5.10 10.75 -4.82
N GLN A 229 4.19 11.13 -5.72
CA GLN A 229 4.28 10.78 -7.14
C GLN A 229 5.52 11.38 -7.80
N PHE A 230 5.84 12.65 -7.48
CA PHE A 230 7.07 13.30 -7.90
C PHE A 230 8.31 12.60 -7.33
N ALA A 231 8.30 12.28 -6.03
CA ALA A 231 9.40 11.58 -5.37
C ALA A 231 9.69 10.22 -6.02
N ALA A 232 8.65 9.47 -6.38
CA ALA A 232 8.80 8.22 -7.13
C ALA A 232 9.50 8.42 -8.47
N GLN A 233 9.07 9.41 -9.27
CA GLN A 233 9.72 9.71 -10.56
C GLN A 233 11.16 10.18 -10.39
N LYS A 234 11.42 11.02 -9.39
CA LYS A 234 12.76 11.51 -9.06
C LYS A 234 13.69 10.40 -8.58
N ALA A 235 13.20 9.47 -7.76
CA ALA A 235 14.00 8.37 -7.21
C ALA A 235 14.37 7.33 -8.28
N LYS A 236 13.54 7.17 -9.31
CA LYS A 236 13.82 6.33 -10.48
C LYS A 236 14.92 6.97 -11.34
N LYS A 237 15.83 6.16 -11.88
CA LYS A 237 16.76 6.59 -12.94
C LYS A 237 16.00 6.98 -14.21
N THR A 238 16.58 7.84 -15.04
CA THR A 238 15.99 8.24 -16.33
C THR A 238 15.63 7.04 -17.21
N THR A 239 16.53 6.06 -17.35
CA THR A 239 16.34 4.79 -18.07
C THR A 239 15.68 3.68 -17.23
N GLY A 240 15.31 3.99 -15.98
CA GLY A 240 14.74 3.04 -15.04
C GLY A 240 13.28 2.67 -15.32
N THR A 241 12.87 1.53 -14.79
CA THR A 241 11.52 0.96 -14.89
C THR A 241 10.65 1.37 -13.71
N ILE A 242 9.35 1.59 -13.95
CA ILE A 242 8.34 1.62 -12.87
C ILE A 242 7.31 0.51 -13.06
N ILE A 243 7.06 -0.25 -11.98
CA ILE A 243 5.97 -1.19 -11.90
C ILE A 243 5.01 -0.73 -10.82
N TYR A 244 3.79 -0.38 -11.22
CA TYR A 244 2.72 -0.04 -10.29
C TYR A 244 1.90 -1.28 -9.97
N LEU A 245 1.55 -1.51 -8.70
CA LEU A 245 0.63 -2.59 -8.30
C LEU A 245 -0.64 -1.98 -7.71
N SER A 246 -1.80 -2.42 -8.21
CA SER A 246 -3.09 -1.95 -7.70
C SER A 246 -4.20 -2.96 -7.91
N ALA A 247 -5.14 -3.01 -6.97
CA ALA A 247 -6.43 -3.67 -7.21
C ALA A 247 -7.44 -2.74 -7.90
N THR A 248 -7.26 -1.43 -7.75
CA THR A 248 -8.24 -0.40 -8.11
C THR A 248 -7.54 0.80 -8.74
N PRO A 249 -6.97 0.64 -9.96
CA PRO A 249 -6.32 1.75 -10.64
C PRO A 249 -7.30 2.89 -10.87
N ASN A 250 -6.81 4.13 -10.76
CA ASN A 250 -7.66 5.31 -10.89
C ASN A 250 -8.21 5.47 -12.32
N LYS A 251 -9.17 6.40 -12.51
CA LYS A 251 -9.83 6.62 -13.81
C LYS A 251 -8.84 6.95 -14.93
N GLN A 252 -7.82 7.77 -14.64
CA GLN A 252 -6.81 8.17 -15.63
C GLN A 252 -5.99 6.96 -16.09
N MET A 253 -5.47 6.16 -15.15
CA MET A 253 -4.71 4.94 -15.49
C MET A 253 -5.55 3.97 -16.31
N ARG A 254 -6.84 3.80 -15.99
CA ARG A 254 -7.75 2.97 -16.78
C ARG A 254 -7.92 3.49 -18.20
N GLN A 255 -8.01 4.81 -18.38
CA GLN A 255 -8.07 5.43 -19.70
C GLN A 255 -6.76 5.25 -20.48
N ASP A 256 -5.62 5.42 -19.81
CA ASP A 256 -4.29 5.25 -20.41
C ASP A 256 -4.06 3.80 -20.88
N ILE A 257 -4.59 2.81 -20.16
CA ILE A 257 -4.56 1.40 -20.58
C ILE A 257 -5.38 1.20 -21.86
N VAL A 258 -6.61 1.73 -21.90
CA VAL A 258 -7.48 1.63 -23.09
C VAL A 258 -6.83 2.32 -24.29
N GLN A 259 -6.17 3.46 -24.06
CA GLN A 259 -5.45 4.22 -25.09
C GLN A 259 -4.06 3.65 -25.42
N LYS A 260 -3.66 2.52 -24.82
CA LYS A 260 -2.33 1.89 -24.96
C LYS A 260 -1.14 2.80 -24.57
N LYS A 261 -1.38 3.86 -23.78
CA LYS A 261 -0.35 4.74 -23.21
C LYS A 261 0.33 4.12 -21.98
N LEU A 262 -0.35 3.20 -21.30
CA LEU A 262 0.17 2.47 -20.15
C LEU A 262 0.00 0.97 -20.37
N ALA A 263 1.12 0.24 -20.42
CA ALA A 263 1.08 -1.22 -20.46
C ALA A 263 0.50 -1.77 -19.16
N ALA A 264 -0.36 -2.80 -19.24
CA ALA A 264 -0.95 -3.42 -18.06
C ALA A 264 -1.07 -4.94 -18.15
N SER A 265 -0.80 -5.61 -17.04
CA SER A 265 -1.10 -7.03 -16.82
C SER A 265 -2.31 -7.12 -15.89
N VAL A 266 -3.42 -7.66 -16.38
CA VAL A 266 -4.66 -7.81 -15.60
C VAL A 266 -4.76 -9.23 -15.06
N LEU A 267 -4.78 -9.39 -13.74
CA LEU A 267 -4.93 -10.66 -13.02
C LEU A 267 -6.28 -10.68 -12.29
N PRO A 268 -7.33 -11.20 -12.93
CA PRO A 268 -8.69 -11.14 -12.42
C PRO A 268 -9.01 -12.23 -11.39
N ALA A 269 -8.20 -13.29 -11.28
CA ALA A 269 -8.43 -14.42 -10.38
C ALA A 269 -7.44 -14.42 -9.20
N ARG A 270 -7.82 -15.08 -8.10
CA ARG A 270 -6.91 -15.33 -6.98
C ARG A 270 -5.88 -16.41 -7.34
N TYR A 271 -4.77 -16.47 -6.59
CA TYR A 271 -3.70 -17.45 -6.86
C TYR A 271 -4.20 -18.91 -6.76
N HIS A 272 -5.20 -19.16 -5.90
CA HIS A 272 -5.84 -20.46 -5.72
C HIS A 272 -6.98 -20.73 -6.70
N GLY A 273 -7.27 -19.83 -7.65
CA GLY A 273 -8.27 -20.04 -8.70
C GLY A 273 -9.73 -19.93 -8.26
N PHE A 274 -10.05 -19.31 -7.12
CA PHE A 274 -11.45 -19.05 -6.74
C PHE A 274 -11.82 -17.58 -6.98
N ALA A 275 -13.11 -17.33 -7.21
CA ALA A 275 -13.68 -16.00 -7.40
C ALA A 275 -13.50 -15.12 -6.16
N LEU A 276 -13.51 -13.80 -6.37
CA LEU A 276 -13.73 -12.86 -5.27
C LEU A 276 -15.17 -13.03 -4.76
N PRO A 277 -15.41 -12.96 -3.44
CA PRO A 277 -16.76 -12.95 -2.89
C PRO A 277 -17.49 -11.68 -3.36
N GLU A 278 -18.63 -11.86 -4.01
CA GLU A 278 -19.45 -10.76 -4.51
C GLU A 278 -20.26 -10.13 -3.36
N PRO A 279 -20.07 -8.85 -3.04
CA PRO A 279 -20.76 -8.24 -1.90
C PRO A 279 -22.26 -8.11 -2.14
N LYS A 280 -23.05 -8.37 -1.09
CA LYS A 280 -24.49 -8.09 -1.06
C LYS A 280 -24.74 -6.73 -0.42
N ALA A 281 -25.40 -5.82 -1.15
CA ALA A 281 -25.85 -4.55 -0.59
C ALA A 281 -27.18 -4.76 0.16
N ILE A 282 -27.21 -4.44 1.45
CA ILE A 282 -28.38 -4.64 2.31
C ILE A 282 -28.77 -3.32 2.95
N TRP A 283 -30.01 -2.90 2.73
CA TRP A 283 -30.57 -1.74 3.42
C TRP A 283 -30.83 -2.06 4.89
N VAL A 284 -30.26 -1.27 5.79
CA VAL A 284 -30.41 -1.46 7.25
C VAL A 284 -31.16 -0.33 7.94
N GLY A 285 -31.74 0.60 7.16
CA GLY A 285 -32.36 1.82 7.66
C GLY A 285 -31.36 2.74 8.34
N ASP A 286 -31.86 3.68 9.16
CA ASP A 286 -31.03 4.59 9.94
C ASP A 286 -30.35 3.82 11.09
N TRP A 287 -29.24 3.18 10.74
CA TRP A 287 -28.45 2.33 11.61
C TRP A 287 -27.77 3.15 12.71
N ARG A 288 -27.42 4.43 12.46
CA ARG A 288 -26.87 5.34 13.49
C ARG A 288 -27.88 5.54 14.61
N LYS A 289 -29.11 5.92 14.25
CA LYS A 289 -30.22 6.06 15.22
C LYS A 289 -30.55 4.74 15.91
N SER A 290 -30.41 3.62 15.21
CA SER A 290 -30.68 2.28 15.78
C SER A 290 -29.66 1.88 16.85
N ILE A 291 -28.39 2.24 16.69
CA ILE A 291 -27.33 2.05 17.70
C ILE A 291 -27.59 2.98 18.89
N MET A 292 -27.74 4.29 18.64
CA MET A 292 -27.96 5.28 19.71
C MET A 292 -29.19 4.97 20.57
N LYS A 293 -30.26 4.45 19.95
CA LYS A 293 -31.51 4.08 20.64
C LYS A 293 -31.55 2.61 21.08
N ARG A 294 -30.44 1.87 21.04
CA ARG A 294 -30.34 0.46 21.46
C ARG A 294 -31.47 -0.42 20.91
N LYS A 295 -31.76 -0.30 19.60
CA LYS A 295 -32.85 -1.04 18.96
C LYS A 295 -32.41 -2.46 18.58
N LYS A 296 -32.49 -3.41 19.52
CA LYS A 296 -32.09 -4.83 19.31
C LYS A 296 -32.74 -5.50 18.07
N LYS A 297 -33.93 -5.08 17.67
CA LYS A 297 -34.64 -5.60 16.48
C LYS A 297 -34.15 -5.00 15.13
N ALA A 298 -33.21 -4.06 15.13
CA ALA A 298 -32.68 -3.47 13.91
C ALA A 298 -31.90 -4.51 13.07
N VAL A 299 -31.86 -4.31 11.75
CA VAL A 299 -31.30 -5.29 10.80
C VAL A 299 -29.86 -5.65 11.13
N ILE A 300 -29.02 -4.67 11.50
CA ILE A 300 -27.62 -4.91 11.87
C ILE A 300 -27.44 -5.95 13.00
N PHE A 301 -28.27 -5.88 14.05
CA PHE A 301 -28.18 -6.83 15.16
C PHE A 301 -28.68 -8.22 14.76
N LYS A 302 -29.71 -8.29 13.90
CA LYS A 302 -30.18 -9.56 13.32
C LYS A 302 -29.11 -10.21 12.44
N GLU A 303 -28.36 -9.42 11.68
CA GLU A 303 -27.25 -9.90 10.84
C GLU A 303 -26.12 -10.50 11.68
N ILE A 304 -25.76 -9.83 12.76
CA ILE A 304 -24.76 -10.34 13.72
C ILE A 304 -25.26 -11.62 14.38
N GLN A 305 -26.51 -11.64 14.86
CA GLN A 305 -27.11 -12.81 15.48
C GLN A 305 -27.11 -14.02 14.53
N ARG A 306 -27.43 -13.80 13.25
CA ARG A 306 -27.42 -14.85 12.22
C ARG A 306 -26.02 -15.44 12.02
N LEU A 307 -24.98 -14.62 11.96
CA LEU A 307 -23.60 -15.09 11.82
C LEU A 307 -23.13 -15.87 13.08
N LEU A 308 -23.48 -15.37 14.27
CA LEU A 308 -23.19 -16.04 15.53
C LEU A 308 -23.87 -17.42 15.62
N GLN A 309 -25.15 -17.52 15.24
CA GLN A 309 -25.90 -18.78 15.20
C GLN A 309 -25.32 -19.77 14.18
N ALA A 310 -24.84 -19.26 13.05
CA ALA A 310 -24.14 -20.06 12.05
C ALA A 310 -22.70 -20.41 12.46
N LYS A 311 -22.26 -20.04 13.68
CA LYS A 311 -20.90 -20.22 14.20
C LYS A 311 -19.82 -19.67 13.26
N ARG A 312 -20.14 -18.62 12.52
CA ARG A 312 -19.20 -17.96 11.61
C ARG A 312 -18.38 -16.95 12.38
N ARG A 313 -17.08 -16.88 12.05
CA ARG A 313 -16.24 -15.76 12.48
C ARG A 313 -16.34 -14.62 11.49
N PHE A 314 -16.35 -13.39 11.97
CA PHE A 314 -16.50 -12.25 11.07
C PHE A 314 -15.84 -10.96 11.57
N LEU A 315 -15.61 -10.05 10.63
CA LEU A 315 -15.22 -8.67 10.93
C LEU A 315 -16.39 -7.73 10.65
N VAL A 316 -16.49 -6.67 11.45
CA VAL A 316 -17.43 -5.56 11.18
C VAL A 316 -16.65 -4.27 11.03
N PHE A 317 -16.64 -3.74 9.81
CA PHE A 317 -16.06 -2.44 9.51
C PHE A 317 -17.05 -1.33 9.87
N VAL A 318 -16.60 -0.35 10.64
CA VAL A 318 -17.39 0.79 11.14
C VAL A 318 -16.66 2.10 10.77
N PRO A 319 -17.36 3.17 10.34
CA PRO A 319 -16.70 4.30 9.69
C PRO A 319 -15.86 5.18 10.61
N ASN A 320 -16.16 5.25 11.92
CA ASN A 320 -15.38 6.05 12.87
C ASN A 320 -15.27 5.37 14.25
N ILE A 321 -14.28 5.81 15.02
CA ILE A 321 -13.88 5.20 16.29
C ILE A 321 -14.98 5.35 17.35
N GLU A 322 -15.52 6.56 17.54
CA GLU A 322 -16.56 6.84 18.55
C GLU A 322 -17.79 5.94 18.38
N LEU A 323 -18.28 5.84 17.15
CA LEU A 323 -19.41 4.99 16.79
C LEU A 323 -19.09 3.51 16.96
N MET A 324 -17.87 3.08 16.63
CA MET A 324 -17.43 1.70 16.84
C MET A 324 -17.45 1.35 18.32
N LEU A 325 -17.01 2.27 19.19
CA LEU A 325 -17.02 2.07 20.65
C LEU A 325 -18.45 2.07 21.21
N GLU A 326 -19.35 2.94 20.76
CA GLU A 326 -20.78 2.88 21.14
C GLU A 326 -21.43 1.58 20.66
N PHE A 327 -21.14 1.17 19.42
CA PHE A 327 -21.67 -0.06 18.86
C PHE A 327 -21.16 -1.29 19.64
N SER A 328 -19.88 -1.28 20.02
CA SER A 328 -19.28 -2.30 20.90
C SER A 328 -20.03 -2.42 22.23
N ARG A 329 -20.40 -1.29 22.85
CA ARG A 329 -21.19 -1.28 24.09
C ARG A 329 -22.59 -1.88 23.89
N CYS A 330 -23.25 -1.57 22.78
CA CYS A 330 -24.55 -2.18 22.44
C CYS A 330 -24.43 -3.70 22.22
N LEU A 331 -23.37 -4.16 21.56
CA LEU A 331 -23.14 -5.58 21.32
C LEU A 331 -22.84 -6.36 22.60
N ALA A 332 -22.07 -5.78 23.52
CA ALA A 332 -21.81 -6.39 24.83
C ALA A 332 -23.11 -6.58 25.64
N GLU A 333 -24.05 -5.63 25.56
CA GLU A 333 -25.37 -5.76 26.20
C GLU A 333 -26.25 -6.83 25.51
N PHE A 334 -26.26 -6.86 24.18
CA PHE A 334 -27.18 -7.75 23.44
C PHE A 334 -26.69 -9.17 23.29
N PHE A 335 -25.37 -9.39 23.36
CA PHE A 335 -24.68 -10.65 23.17
C PHE A 335 -23.58 -10.84 24.24
N PRO A 336 -23.95 -10.89 25.55
CA PRO A 336 -22.99 -10.89 26.65
C PRO A 336 -22.07 -12.13 26.67
N ASP A 337 -22.56 -13.26 26.16
CA ASP A 337 -21.81 -14.53 26.13
C ASP A 337 -20.84 -14.64 24.94
N CYS A 338 -20.81 -13.63 24.07
CA CYS A 338 -19.98 -13.67 22.85
C CYS A 338 -18.57 -13.11 23.10
N SER A 339 -17.56 -13.84 22.63
CA SER A 339 -16.17 -13.37 22.67
C SER A 339 -15.89 -12.46 21.48
N PHE A 340 -15.73 -11.16 21.72
CA PHE A 340 -15.39 -10.19 20.66
C PHE A 340 -14.50 -9.03 21.16
N THR A 341 -13.97 -8.26 20.23
CA THR A 341 -13.18 -7.06 20.55
C THR A 341 -13.32 -5.97 19.48
N SER A 342 -12.73 -4.81 19.71
CA SER A 342 -12.66 -3.69 18.76
C SER A 342 -11.22 -3.17 18.61
N VAL A 343 -10.85 -2.74 17.39
CA VAL A 343 -9.52 -2.19 17.09
C VAL A 343 -9.59 -0.98 16.15
N SER A 344 -8.78 0.05 16.44
CA SER A 344 -8.64 1.27 15.63
C SER A 344 -7.17 1.64 15.40
N SER A 345 -6.93 2.76 14.73
CA SER A 345 -5.60 3.36 14.60
C SER A 345 -4.99 3.79 15.94
N GLU A 346 -5.84 4.16 16.90
CA GLU A 346 -5.47 4.67 18.24
C GLU A 346 -5.31 3.56 19.28
N ASP A 347 -5.55 2.30 18.91
CA ASP A 347 -5.47 1.17 19.83
C ASP A 347 -4.04 0.67 20.00
N GLU A 348 -3.43 0.96 21.16
CA GLU A 348 -2.09 0.51 21.54
C GLU A 348 -1.97 -1.02 21.58
N GLN A 349 -3.05 -1.73 21.94
CA GLN A 349 -3.09 -3.19 22.00
C GLN A 349 -3.49 -3.86 20.68
N ARG A 350 -3.57 -3.09 19.58
CA ARG A 350 -4.00 -3.57 18.25
C ARG A 350 -3.29 -4.87 17.85
N LYS A 351 -1.96 -4.94 17.97
CA LYS A 351 -1.18 -6.13 17.58
C LYS A 351 -1.63 -7.37 18.36
N LYS A 352 -1.81 -7.26 19.68
CA LYS A 352 -2.24 -8.35 20.55
C LYS A 352 -3.67 -8.81 20.25
N LYS A 353 -4.61 -7.87 20.03
CA LYS A 353 -5.99 -8.18 19.69
C LYS A 353 -6.12 -8.84 18.31
N VAL A 354 -5.39 -8.33 17.32
CA VAL A 354 -5.30 -8.93 15.97
C VAL A 354 -4.75 -10.35 16.06
N GLN A 355 -3.70 -10.58 16.86
CA GLN A 355 -3.16 -11.93 17.05
C GLN A 355 -4.20 -12.86 17.66
N LYS A 356 -4.90 -12.47 18.73
CA LYS A 356 -5.98 -13.26 19.32
C LYS A 356 -7.11 -13.59 18.32
N MET A 357 -7.43 -12.70 17.40
CA MET A 357 -8.40 -12.98 16.33
C MET A 357 -7.84 -13.98 15.30
N ARG A 358 -6.53 -13.94 15.00
CA ARG A 358 -5.86 -14.95 14.15
C ARG A 358 -5.83 -16.32 14.82
N ASP A 359 -5.64 -16.34 16.13
CA ASP A 359 -5.66 -17.54 16.98
C ASP A 359 -7.08 -18.04 17.28
N GLU A 360 -8.10 -17.44 16.64
CA GLU A 360 -9.50 -17.89 16.72
C GLU A 360 -10.14 -17.73 18.11
N ASN A 361 -9.53 -16.96 19.00
CA ASN A 361 -10.02 -16.71 20.37
C ASN A 361 -11.23 -15.76 20.44
N TYR A 362 -11.52 -15.06 19.35
CA TYR A 362 -12.67 -14.17 19.21
C TYR A 362 -13.61 -14.70 18.11
N GLN A 363 -14.91 -14.63 18.36
CA GLN A 363 -15.95 -14.91 17.38
C GLN A 363 -16.04 -13.79 16.35
N PHE A 364 -15.90 -12.52 16.77
CA PHE A 364 -15.86 -11.41 15.83
C PHE A 364 -15.03 -10.24 16.34
N MET A 365 -14.71 -9.32 15.43
CA MET A 365 -13.98 -8.10 15.74
C MET A 365 -14.57 -6.91 15.00
N LEU A 366 -14.80 -5.83 15.74
CA LEU A 366 -15.13 -4.52 15.18
C LEU A 366 -13.84 -3.80 14.78
N THR A 367 -13.85 -3.10 13.65
CA THR A 367 -12.67 -2.34 13.22
C THR A 367 -13.04 -1.14 12.36
N THR A 368 -12.18 -0.13 12.33
CA THR A 368 -12.24 0.93 11.31
C THR A 368 -11.55 0.49 10.03
N THR A 369 -11.32 1.39 9.08
CA THR A 369 -10.51 1.12 7.87
C THR A 369 -9.06 0.75 8.16
N ILE A 370 -8.60 0.77 9.43
CA ILE A 370 -7.25 0.36 9.81
C ILE A 370 -6.93 -1.09 9.39
N LEU A 371 -7.91 -2.00 9.43
CA LEU A 371 -7.73 -3.41 9.02
C LEU A 371 -8.19 -3.70 7.59
N GLU A 372 -8.47 -2.67 6.78
CA GLU A 372 -8.77 -2.89 5.36
C GLU A 372 -7.55 -3.49 4.63
N ARG A 373 -6.34 -3.32 5.20
CA ARG A 373 -5.03 -3.82 4.74
C ARG A 373 -4.17 -4.41 5.87
N GLY A 374 -3.05 -5.04 5.49
CA GLY A 374 -2.03 -5.51 6.44
C GLY A 374 -2.35 -6.75 7.30
N VAL A 375 -3.55 -7.36 7.18
CA VAL A 375 -3.92 -8.55 7.98
C VAL A 375 -4.62 -9.63 7.17
N THR A 376 -4.36 -10.90 7.48
CA THR A 376 -5.06 -12.05 6.87
C THR A 376 -5.59 -12.94 7.98
N PHE A 377 -6.89 -13.24 7.92
CA PHE A 377 -7.59 -14.15 8.83
C PHE A 377 -8.12 -15.34 8.03
N ARG A 378 -8.14 -16.52 8.67
CA ARG A 378 -8.64 -17.76 8.08
C ARG A 378 -10.15 -17.86 8.34
N ASP A 379 -10.89 -18.23 7.30
CA ASP A 379 -12.33 -18.51 7.37
C ASP A 379 -13.15 -17.42 8.09
N ILE A 380 -13.22 -16.24 7.48
CA ILE A 380 -13.99 -15.11 8.00
C ILE A 380 -15.01 -14.60 6.99
N ASP A 381 -16.14 -14.13 7.51
CA ASP A 381 -17.10 -13.29 6.78
C ASP A 381 -16.88 -11.80 7.14
N VAL A 382 -17.46 -10.90 6.36
CA VAL A 382 -17.29 -9.46 6.55
C VAL A 382 -18.60 -8.71 6.43
N LEU A 383 -18.84 -7.84 7.40
CA LEU A 383 -19.89 -6.81 7.37
C LEU A 383 -19.23 -5.43 7.25
N VAL A 384 -19.73 -4.57 6.37
CA VAL A 384 -19.39 -3.14 6.36
C VAL A 384 -20.63 -2.36 6.77
N LEU A 385 -20.62 -1.81 7.98
CA LEU A 385 -21.71 -1.02 8.52
C LEU A 385 -21.58 0.43 8.06
N GLY A 386 -22.63 0.97 7.47
CA GLY A 386 -22.62 2.33 6.96
C GLY A 386 -21.78 2.46 5.71
N ALA A 387 -21.88 1.51 4.78
CA ALA A 387 -21.09 1.48 3.55
C ALA A 387 -21.31 2.71 2.64
N GLU A 388 -22.30 3.56 2.93
CA GLU A 388 -22.50 4.87 2.31
C GLU A 388 -21.57 5.97 2.82
N ASP A 389 -20.90 5.78 3.96
CA ASP A 389 -20.02 6.78 4.56
C ASP A 389 -18.82 7.09 3.65
N ARG A 390 -18.44 8.36 3.56
CA ARG A 390 -17.34 8.84 2.69
C ARG A 390 -16.00 8.17 2.97
N THR A 391 -15.82 7.63 4.18
CA THR A 391 -14.62 6.90 4.58
C THR A 391 -14.45 5.61 3.78
N PHE A 392 -15.54 4.97 3.37
CA PHE A 392 -15.54 3.75 2.56
C PHE A 392 -15.52 4.08 1.06
N THR A 393 -14.33 4.41 0.57
CA THR A 393 -14.08 4.60 -0.87
C THR A 393 -14.27 3.30 -1.67
N GLU A 394 -14.38 3.41 -3.00
CA GLU A 394 -14.43 2.25 -3.92
C GLU A 394 -13.26 1.29 -3.67
N ALA A 395 -12.04 1.84 -3.49
CA ALA A 395 -10.84 1.09 -3.17
C ALA A 395 -10.94 0.38 -1.81
N ALA A 396 -11.37 1.10 -0.76
CA ALA A 396 -11.53 0.54 0.58
C ALA A 396 -12.52 -0.65 0.56
N LEU A 397 -13.69 -0.48 -0.05
CA LEU A 397 -14.71 -1.53 -0.15
C LEU A 397 -14.17 -2.77 -0.88
N ILE A 398 -13.51 -2.60 -2.02
CA ILE A 398 -12.90 -3.73 -2.76
C ILE A 398 -11.84 -4.45 -1.92
N GLN A 399 -11.00 -3.72 -1.19
CA GLN A 399 -9.98 -4.32 -0.32
C GLN A 399 -10.58 -5.07 0.86
N ILE A 400 -11.64 -4.51 1.47
CA ILE A 400 -12.39 -5.12 2.57
C ILE A 400 -13.04 -6.42 2.09
N ALA A 401 -13.75 -6.41 0.95
CA ALA A 401 -14.30 -7.63 0.34
C ALA A 401 -13.20 -8.66 0.02
N GLY A 402 -12.04 -8.16 -0.40
CA GLY A 402 -10.84 -8.94 -0.66
C GLY A 402 -10.24 -9.65 0.56
N ARG A 403 -10.72 -9.41 1.80
CA ARG A 403 -10.28 -10.12 3.02
C ARG A 403 -10.93 -11.50 3.15
N VAL A 404 -12.14 -11.68 2.62
CA VAL A 404 -12.91 -12.92 2.71
C VAL A 404 -12.40 -13.93 1.67
N GLY A 405 -12.36 -15.21 2.04
CA GLY A 405 -12.01 -16.31 1.13
C GLY A 405 -10.52 -16.40 0.74
N ARG A 406 -9.60 -15.76 1.48
CA ARG A 406 -8.17 -15.65 1.09
C ARG A 406 -7.37 -16.93 1.31
N HIS A 407 -7.81 -17.75 2.27
CA HIS A 407 -7.13 -18.98 2.62
C HIS A 407 -7.51 -20.07 1.62
N ARG A 408 -6.54 -20.86 1.14
CA ARG A 408 -6.78 -21.90 0.13
C ARG A 408 -7.87 -22.88 0.57
N ASP A 409 -7.81 -23.35 1.82
CA ASP A 409 -8.79 -24.29 2.37
C ASP A 409 -10.17 -23.67 2.66
N PHE A 410 -10.24 -22.34 2.74
CA PHE A 410 -11.46 -21.59 3.00
C PHE A 410 -11.62 -20.48 1.96
N PRO A 411 -11.87 -20.84 0.68
CA PRO A 411 -11.85 -19.90 -0.42
C PRO A 411 -13.17 -19.12 -0.57
N ILE A 412 -14.19 -19.50 0.19
CA ILE A 412 -15.53 -18.90 0.19
C ILE A 412 -15.79 -18.12 1.48
N GLY A 413 -16.83 -17.30 1.45
CA GLY A 413 -17.34 -16.58 2.61
C GLY A 413 -18.26 -15.45 2.17
N GLU A 414 -18.83 -14.76 3.15
CA GLU A 414 -19.84 -13.75 2.90
C GLU A 414 -19.31 -12.32 3.08
N VAL A 415 -19.70 -11.43 2.16
CA VAL A 415 -19.46 -9.98 2.28
C VAL A 415 -20.80 -9.25 2.19
N ARG A 416 -21.17 -8.49 3.21
CA ARG A 416 -22.38 -7.66 3.23
C ARG A 416 -22.03 -6.19 3.42
N TYR A 417 -22.49 -5.34 2.50
CA TYR A 417 -22.44 -3.89 2.62
C TYR A 417 -23.77 -3.39 3.17
N LEU A 418 -23.79 -3.13 4.47
CA LEU A 418 -24.96 -2.66 5.20
C LEU A 418 -25.03 -1.14 5.07
N HIS A 419 -26.12 -0.62 4.50
CA HIS A 419 -26.19 0.79 4.12
C HIS A 419 -27.50 1.47 4.48
N TYR A 420 -27.42 2.80 4.62
CA TYR A 420 -28.55 3.73 4.63
C TYR A 420 -28.62 4.61 3.37
N GLY A 421 -28.13 4.06 2.25
CA GLY A 421 -28.17 4.68 0.93
C GLY A 421 -27.11 4.06 0.04
N GLN A 422 -27.32 3.99 -1.28
CA GLN A 422 -26.27 3.49 -2.16
C GLN A 422 -25.51 4.63 -2.83
N THR A 423 -24.22 4.73 -2.54
CA THR A 423 -23.31 5.67 -3.20
C THR A 423 -22.78 5.11 -4.51
N LYS A 424 -22.20 5.98 -5.36
CA LYS A 424 -21.47 5.55 -6.55
C LYS A 424 -20.29 4.64 -6.19
N ALA A 425 -19.57 4.94 -5.11
CA ALA A 425 -18.44 4.12 -4.64
C ALA A 425 -18.88 2.68 -4.32
N LEU A 426 -20.00 2.52 -3.61
CA LEU A 426 -20.57 1.20 -3.29
C LEU A 426 -20.95 0.43 -4.56
N LYS A 427 -21.69 1.06 -5.48
CA LYS A 427 -22.12 0.43 -6.74
C LYS A 427 -20.93 0.04 -7.62
N ASN A 428 -19.93 0.92 -7.74
CA ASN A 428 -18.73 0.67 -8.52
C ASN A 428 -17.89 -0.47 -7.92
N ALA A 429 -17.77 -0.55 -6.59
CA ALA A 429 -17.04 -1.63 -5.92
C ALA A 429 -17.63 -3.00 -6.26
N ILE A 430 -18.96 -3.13 -6.17
CA ILE A 430 -19.67 -4.37 -6.55
C ILE A 430 -19.48 -4.66 -8.04
N SER A 431 -19.69 -3.66 -8.90
CA SER A 431 -19.55 -3.82 -10.36
C SER A 431 -18.14 -4.26 -10.76
N GLN A 432 -17.11 -3.69 -10.14
CA GLN A 432 -15.72 -4.04 -10.44
C GLN A 432 -15.38 -5.46 -10.00
N ILE A 433 -15.84 -5.90 -8.82
CA ILE A 433 -15.65 -7.29 -8.37
C ILE A 433 -16.30 -8.26 -9.35
N LYS A 434 -17.56 -7.99 -9.73
CA LYS A 434 -18.28 -8.80 -10.73
C LYS A 434 -17.56 -8.84 -12.07
N LYS A 435 -17.06 -7.70 -12.55
CA LYS A 435 -16.29 -7.61 -13.80
C LYS A 435 -15.01 -8.45 -13.75
N MET A 436 -14.29 -8.42 -12.63
CA MET A 436 -13.09 -9.26 -12.46
C MET A 436 -13.45 -10.74 -12.42
N ASN A 437 -14.48 -11.13 -11.68
CA ASN A 437 -14.96 -12.52 -11.67
C ASN A 437 -15.39 -12.99 -13.06
N HIS A 438 -16.09 -12.15 -13.83
CA HIS A 438 -16.45 -12.45 -15.22
C HIS A 438 -15.21 -12.67 -16.09
N LEU A 439 -14.26 -11.73 -16.06
CA LEU A 439 -13.02 -11.84 -16.83
C LEU A 439 -12.19 -13.08 -16.44
N ALA A 440 -12.22 -13.47 -15.17
CA ALA A 440 -11.59 -14.70 -14.71
C ALA A 440 -12.26 -15.96 -15.28
N ARG A 441 -13.60 -15.99 -15.34
CA ARG A 441 -14.37 -17.09 -15.98
C ARG A 441 -14.09 -17.18 -17.48
N GLU A 442 -14.13 -16.05 -18.19
CA GLU A 442 -13.83 -15.99 -19.63
C GLU A 442 -12.43 -16.51 -19.97
N ARG A 443 -11.46 -16.28 -19.08
CA ARG A 443 -10.08 -16.75 -19.24
C ARG A 443 -9.83 -18.16 -18.72
N GLY A 444 -10.87 -18.87 -18.23
CA GLY A 444 -10.72 -20.22 -17.67
C GLY A 444 -9.86 -20.29 -16.41
N LEU A 445 -9.78 -19.20 -15.64
CA LEU A 445 -8.90 -19.09 -14.46
C LEU A 445 -9.57 -19.53 -13.15
N LEU A 446 -10.86 -19.86 -13.17
CA LEU A 446 -11.61 -20.26 -11.98
C LEU A 446 -11.81 -21.77 -11.90
N ILE A 447 -11.62 -22.31 -10.70
CA ILE A 447 -11.86 -23.70 -10.34
C ILE A 447 -13.30 -23.78 -9.80
N GLY A 448 -14.16 -24.55 -10.48
CA GLY A 448 -15.60 -24.64 -10.19
C GLY A 448 -16.42 -23.72 -11.10
N LYS A 449 -17.26 -24.33 -11.95
CA LYS A 449 -18.17 -23.66 -12.88
C LYS A 449 -19.32 -22.96 -12.15
#